data_AF-A0A183HAE5-F1
#
_entry.id   AF-A0A183HAE5-F1
#
_cell.length_a   1.000
_cell.length_b   1.000
_cell.length_c   1.000
_cell.angle_alpha   90.00
_cell.angle_beta   90.00
_cell.angle_gamma   90.00
#
_symmetry.space_group_name_H-M   'P 1'
#
loop_
_entity.id
_entity.type
_entity.pdbx_description
1 polymer ?
#
loop_
_entity_poly.entity_id
_entity_poly.type
_entity_poly.pdbx_seq_one_letter_code
_entity_poly.pdbx_strand_id
1 'polypeptide(L)'
;MEWQNHYFAFLFGISLVSVYLPLSNNISKVALFGSQFKFTHLTYLTIATLGLGPAIHWIVLHGGISSEHVVEWLPNLFVLYGTSGSAFLFYISMFPERLKPGVFDLVGYSHQWWHLLIFIAMWYWQNSMLDYLATHRLHSNYCLISNRLSNITSAT
;
A
#
# COMPACT_ATOMS: atom_id res chain seq x y z
N MET A 1 -20.10 -3.99 7.05
CA MET A 1 -19.96 -5.24 6.28
C MET A 1 -20.05 -5.01 4.77
N GLU A 2 -20.88 -4.10 4.26
CA GLU A 2 -21.03 -3.94 2.79
C GLU A 2 -19.77 -3.49 2.06
N TRP A 3 -19.04 -2.48 2.56
CA TRP A 3 -17.83 -1.97 1.91
C TRP A 3 -16.69 -2.99 1.81
N GLN A 4 -16.62 -3.93 2.75
CA GLN A 4 -15.56 -4.93 2.81
C GLN A 4 -15.55 -5.85 1.58
N ASN A 5 -16.73 -6.31 1.14
CA ASN A 5 -16.85 -7.17 -0.03
C ASN A 5 -16.44 -6.43 -1.31
N HIS A 6 -16.77 -5.15 -1.41
CA HIS A 6 -16.35 -4.30 -2.53
C HIS A 6 -14.83 -4.17 -2.59
N TYR A 7 -14.17 -3.97 -1.43
CA TYR A 7 -12.71 -3.94 -1.37
C TYR A 7 -12.08 -5.28 -1.75
N PHE A 8 -12.60 -6.40 -1.28
CA PHE A 8 -12.05 -7.71 -1.65
C PHE A 8 -12.22 -8.01 -3.14
N ALA A 9 -13.39 -7.71 -3.72
CA ALA A 9 -13.60 -7.86 -5.15
C ALA A 9 -12.64 -6.97 -5.97
N PHE A 10 -12.47 -5.73 -5.54
CA PHE A 10 -11.54 -4.79 -6.14
C PHE A 10 -10.08 -5.27 -6.06
N LEU A 11 -9.61 -5.68 -4.88
CA LEU A 11 -8.27 -6.20 -4.64
C LEU A 11 -7.99 -7.48 -5.44
N PHE A 12 -8.99 -8.36 -5.54
CA PHE A 12 -8.89 -9.56 -6.37
C PHE A 12 -8.75 -9.21 -7.85
N GLY A 13 -9.56 -8.27 -8.34
CA GLY A 13 -9.49 -7.78 -9.72
C GLY A 13 -8.12 -7.19 -10.08
N ILE A 14 -7.59 -6.27 -9.26
CA ILE A 14 -6.26 -5.69 -9.52
C ILE A 14 -5.16 -6.76 -9.46
N SER A 15 -5.29 -7.78 -8.62
CA SER A 15 -4.31 -8.86 -8.51
C SER A 15 -4.27 -9.71 -9.79
N LEU A 16 -5.44 -10.06 -10.34
CA LEU A 16 -5.52 -10.78 -11.62
C LEU A 16 -4.90 -9.98 -12.76
N VAL A 17 -5.21 -8.68 -12.83
CA VAL A 17 -4.65 -7.76 -13.84
C VAL A 17 -3.12 -7.67 -13.71
N SER A 18 -2.61 -7.59 -12.47
CA SER A 18 -1.17 -7.52 -12.17
C SER A 18 -0.40 -8.77 -12.60
N VAL A 19 -1.02 -9.96 -12.51
CA VAL A 19 -0.40 -11.22 -12.95
C VAL A 19 -0.52 -11.40 -14.46
N TYR A 20 -1.66 -11.02 -15.04
CA TYR A 20 -1.92 -11.19 -16.47
C TYR A 20 -1.03 -10.31 -17.35
N LEU A 21 -0.80 -9.05 -16.97
CA LEU A 21 -0.10 -8.07 -17.80
C LEU A 21 1.37 -8.41 -18.11
N PRO A 22 2.18 -8.88 -17.14
CA PRO A 22 3.54 -9.38 -17.42
C PRO A 22 3.56 -10.66 -18.26
N LEU A 23 2.54 -11.52 -18.11
CA LEU A 23 2.43 -12.79 -18.84
C LEU A 23 1.99 -12.58 -20.30
N SER A 24 1.26 -11.50 -20.58
CA SER A 24 0.86 -11.12 -21.93
C SER A 24 2.03 -10.49 -22.70
N ASN A 25 2.78 -11.35 -23.39
CA ASN A 25 3.94 -10.98 -24.21
C ASN A 25 3.64 -9.91 -25.30
N ASN A 26 2.38 -9.78 -25.71
CA ASN A 26 1.97 -8.82 -26.72
C ASN A 26 1.79 -7.40 -26.16
N ILE A 27 1.38 -7.27 -24.88
CA ILE A 27 1.06 -5.98 -24.25
C ILE A 27 2.29 -5.40 -23.55
N SER A 28 3.10 -6.23 -22.90
CA SER A 28 4.30 -5.79 -22.16
C SER A 28 5.40 -5.20 -23.05
N LYS A 29 5.39 -5.52 -24.36
CA LYS A 29 6.37 -5.04 -25.35
C LYS A 29 5.99 -3.70 -26.00
N VAL A 30 4.78 -3.19 -25.79
CA VAL A 30 4.36 -1.90 -26.35
C VAL A 30 5.08 -0.77 -25.58
N ALA A 31 6.04 -0.13 -26.26
CA ALA A 31 6.72 1.06 -25.75
C ALA A 31 5.81 2.29 -25.97
N LEU A 32 5.56 3.07 -24.91
CA LEU A 32 4.60 4.17 -24.95
C LEU A 32 5.28 5.54 -25.05
N PHE A 33 6.42 5.74 -24.35
CA PHE A 33 7.26 6.94 -24.45
C PHE A 33 8.75 6.57 -24.48
N GLY A 34 9.33 6.51 -25.68
CA GLY A 34 10.75 6.14 -25.88
C GLY A 34 11.10 4.70 -25.49
N SER A 35 12.37 4.30 -25.63
CA SER A 35 12.80 2.92 -25.34
C SER A 35 12.81 2.56 -23.85
N GLN A 36 12.61 3.55 -22.97
CA GLN A 36 12.78 3.41 -21.53
C GLN A 36 11.46 3.26 -20.76
N PHE A 37 10.36 3.91 -21.20
CA PHE A 37 9.04 3.77 -20.56
C PHE A 37 8.13 2.79 -21.31
N LYS A 38 8.15 1.54 -20.84
CA LYS A 38 7.24 0.47 -21.28
C LYS A 38 5.86 0.61 -20.61
N PHE A 39 4.81 0.13 -21.28
CA PHE A 39 3.44 0.08 -20.75
C PHE A 39 3.34 -0.56 -19.36
N THR A 40 4.22 -1.53 -19.08
CA THR A 40 4.33 -2.20 -17.79
C THR A 40 4.58 -1.25 -16.61
N HIS A 41 5.38 -0.19 -16.78
CA HIS A 41 5.64 0.78 -15.70
C HIS A 41 4.40 1.62 -15.38
N LEU A 42 3.64 2.00 -16.42
CA LEU A 42 2.39 2.75 -16.27
C LEU A 42 1.34 1.91 -15.55
N THR A 43 1.22 0.63 -15.91
CA THR A 43 0.35 -0.33 -15.21
C THR A 43 0.67 -0.39 -13.72
N TYR A 44 1.94 -0.56 -13.35
CA TYR A 44 2.33 -0.64 -11.94
C TYR A 44 2.06 0.67 -11.19
N LEU A 45 2.27 1.83 -11.83
CA LEU A 45 1.93 3.13 -11.26
C LEU A 45 0.41 3.27 -11.03
N THR A 46 -0.40 2.86 -12.00
CA THR A 46 -1.87 2.87 -11.88
C THR A 46 -2.33 1.96 -10.75
N ILE A 47 -1.80 0.74 -10.64
CA ILE A 47 -2.14 -0.18 -9.55
C ILE A 47 -1.73 0.39 -8.18
N ALA A 48 -0.54 1.00 -8.09
CA ALA A 48 -0.07 1.61 -6.85
C ALA A 48 -0.93 2.81 -6.42
N THR A 49 -1.32 3.68 -7.35
CA THR A 49 -2.17 4.85 -7.08
C THR A 49 -3.60 4.45 -6.72
N LEU A 50 -4.14 3.39 -7.33
CA LEU A 50 -5.42 2.79 -6.94
C LEU A 50 -5.43 2.32 -5.48
N GLY A 51 -4.26 1.92 -4.95
CA GLY A 51 -4.09 1.57 -3.54
C GLY A 51 -4.25 2.73 -2.54
N LEU A 52 -4.26 3.99 -3.00
CA LEU A 52 -4.52 5.16 -2.14
C LEU A 52 -6.03 5.32 -1.83
N GLY A 53 -6.90 4.86 -2.73
CA GLY A 53 -8.35 5.00 -2.59
C GLY A 53 -8.90 4.43 -1.28
N PRO A 54 -8.59 3.17 -0.91
CA PRO A 54 -9.00 2.59 0.36
C PRO A 54 -8.47 3.35 1.59
N ALA A 55 -7.24 3.87 1.54
CA ALA A 55 -6.67 4.64 2.64
C ALA A 55 -7.39 5.99 2.82
N ILE A 56 -7.65 6.70 1.72
CA ILE A 56 -8.40 7.96 1.75
C ILE A 56 -9.83 7.72 2.24
N HIS A 57 -10.51 6.70 1.72
CA HIS A 57 -11.86 6.36 2.16
C HIS A 57 -11.88 5.96 3.64
N TRP A 58 -10.88 5.22 4.12
CA TRP A 58 -10.75 4.89 5.55
C TRP A 58 -10.60 6.15 6.43
N ILE A 59 -9.76 7.12 6.03
CA ILE A 59 -9.61 8.41 6.72
C ILE A 59 -10.95 9.14 6.80
N VAL A 60 -11.67 9.26 5.67
CA VAL A 60 -12.96 9.95 5.62
C VAL A 60 -14.00 9.24 6.49
N LEU A 61 -14.04 7.91 6.43
CA LEU A 61 -15.00 7.09 7.17
C LEU A 61 -14.86 7.25 8.70
N HIS A 62 -13.65 7.45 9.21
CA HIS A 62 -13.38 7.55 10.64
C HIS A 62 -13.46 9.00 11.17
N GLY A 63 -14.00 9.94 10.39
CA GLY A 63 -14.15 11.34 10.81
C GLY A 63 -12.96 12.25 10.45
N GLY A 64 -12.07 11.78 9.57
CA GLY A 64 -10.94 12.55 9.08
C GLY A 64 -9.85 12.80 10.13
N ILE A 65 -9.06 13.85 9.93
CA ILE A 65 -7.94 14.26 10.81
C ILE A 65 -8.38 14.75 12.20
N SER A 66 -9.68 14.91 12.43
CA SER A 66 -10.22 15.25 13.75
C SER A 66 -10.34 14.03 14.67
N SER A 67 -10.21 12.82 14.13
CA SER A 67 -10.28 11.57 14.88
C SER A 67 -8.91 11.19 15.43
N GLU A 68 -8.82 11.00 16.75
CA GLU A 68 -7.58 10.59 17.42
C GLU A 68 -7.01 9.29 16.82
N HIS A 69 -7.89 8.32 16.53
CA HIS A 69 -7.52 7.05 15.90
C HIS A 69 -6.87 7.23 14.53
N VAL A 70 -7.39 8.16 13.72
CA VAL A 70 -6.83 8.44 12.39
C VAL A 70 -5.45 9.08 12.52
N VAL A 71 -5.32 10.08 13.40
CA VAL A 71 -4.06 10.82 13.59
C VAL A 71 -2.96 9.92 14.15
N GLU A 72 -3.29 9.04 15.09
CA GLU A 72 -2.36 8.07 15.67
C GLU A 72 -1.83 7.08 14.61
N TRP A 73 -2.69 6.66 13.69
CA TRP A 73 -2.34 5.66 12.69
C TRP A 73 -1.75 6.24 11.39
N LEU A 74 -1.95 7.54 11.14
CA LEU A 74 -1.48 8.25 9.96
C LEU A 74 0.05 8.13 9.70
N PRO A 75 0.93 8.16 10.71
CA PRO A 75 2.37 7.95 10.51
C PRO A 75 2.70 6.61 9.84
N ASN A 76 1.95 5.54 10.15
CA ASN A 76 2.18 4.23 9.54
C ASN A 76 1.87 4.24 8.03
N LEU A 77 0.85 4.99 7.61
CA LEU A 77 0.54 5.21 6.20
C LEU A 77 1.64 6.04 5.51
N PHE A 78 2.15 7.08 6.17
CA PHE A 78 3.26 7.87 5.64
C PHE A 78 4.53 7.06 5.47
N VAL A 79 4.87 6.19 6.42
CA VAL A 79 6.02 5.28 6.30
C VAL A 79 5.79 4.36 5.10
N LEU A 80 4.66 3.65 5.02
CA LEU A 80 4.36 2.73 3.91
C LEU A 80 4.45 3.41 2.54
N TYR A 81 3.71 4.50 2.33
CA TYR A 81 3.65 5.16 1.03
C TYR A 81 4.93 5.94 0.73
N GLY A 82 5.57 6.53 1.73
CA GLY A 82 6.84 7.25 1.60
C GLY A 82 7.98 6.32 1.18
N THR A 83 8.13 5.17 1.83
CA THR A 83 9.17 4.18 1.47
C THR A 83 8.86 3.52 0.13
N SER A 84 7.60 3.18 -0.14
CA SER A 84 7.18 2.57 -1.43
C SER A 84 7.35 3.55 -2.60
N GLY A 85 6.98 4.82 -2.41
CA GLY A 85 7.20 5.89 -3.37
C GLY A 85 8.68 6.13 -3.63
N SER A 86 9.49 6.14 -2.57
CA SER A 86 10.95 6.24 -2.68
C SER A 86 11.54 5.07 -3.47
N ALA A 87 11.08 3.83 -3.22
CA ALA A 87 11.48 2.67 -4.00
C ALA A 87 11.19 2.87 -5.49
N PHE A 88 9.99 3.32 -5.82
CA PHE A 88 9.59 3.60 -7.20
C PHE A 88 10.47 4.69 -7.84
N LEU A 89 10.88 5.72 -7.08
CA LEU A 89 11.81 6.74 -7.56
C LEU A 89 13.17 6.15 -7.92
N PHE A 90 13.74 5.25 -7.11
CA PHE A 90 14.96 4.52 -7.48
C PHE A 90 14.76 3.75 -8.78
N TYR A 91 13.65 3.00 -8.88
CA TYR A 91 13.34 2.19 -10.05
C TYR A 91 13.25 2.98 -11.37
N ILE A 92 12.62 4.17 -11.36
CA ILE A 92 12.48 4.99 -12.59
C ILE A 92 13.71 5.86 -12.86
N SER A 93 14.42 6.31 -11.81
CA SER A 93 15.55 7.23 -11.98
C SER A 93 16.81 6.54 -12.47
N MET A 94 16.89 5.21 -12.33
CA MET A 94 18.08 4.39 -12.59
C MET A 94 19.31 4.91 -11.83
N PHE A 95 19.09 5.46 -10.63
CA PHE A 95 20.15 5.92 -9.76
C PHE A 95 20.59 4.78 -8.82
N PRO A 96 21.90 4.57 -8.59
CA PRO A 96 23.06 5.39 -9.00
C PRO A 96 23.71 4.99 -10.34
N GLU A 97 23.27 3.92 -11.01
CA GLU A 97 23.93 3.40 -12.22
C GLU A 97 23.98 4.41 -13.37
N ARG A 98 23.01 5.32 -13.44
CA ARG A 98 23.01 6.45 -14.39
C ARG A 98 24.18 7.41 -14.16
N LEU A 99 24.71 7.52 -12.94
CA LEU A 99 25.84 8.40 -12.63
C LEU A 99 27.20 7.77 -12.97
N LYS A 100 27.37 6.48 -12.73
CA LYS A 100 28.62 5.75 -13.00
C LYS A 100 28.33 4.38 -13.63
N PRO A 101 28.17 4.33 -14.95
CA PRO A 101 28.03 3.07 -15.67
C PRO A 101 29.23 2.16 -15.41
N GLY A 102 29.02 0.87 -15.16
CA GLY A 102 30.10 -0.11 -14.95
C GLY A 102 30.57 -0.29 -13.50
N VAL A 103 30.20 0.60 -12.57
CA VAL A 103 30.58 0.48 -11.15
C VAL A 103 29.53 -0.31 -10.36
N PHE A 104 28.25 -0.11 -10.69
CA PHE A 104 27.12 -0.65 -9.91
C PHE A 104 26.49 -1.89 -10.54
N ASP A 105 27.17 -2.55 -11.49
CA ASP A 105 26.61 -3.64 -12.29
C ASP A 105 26.31 -4.90 -11.48
N LEU A 106 27.03 -5.13 -10.38
CA LEU A 106 26.86 -6.30 -9.50
C LEU A 106 26.11 -5.98 -8.20
N VAL A 107 26.44 -4.84 -7.58
CA VAL A 107 25.92 -4.42 -6.27
C VAL A 107 25.61 -2.93 -6.29
N GLY A 108 24.43 -2.56 -5.79
CA GLY A 108 23.96 -1.19 -5.63
C GLY A 108 23.22 -0.61 -6.82
N TYR A 109 22.81 -1.40 -7.83
CA TYR A 109 21.96 -0.90 -8.92
C TYR A 109 20.55 -0.57 -8.42
N SER A 110 19.87 0.37 -9.09
CA SER A 110 18.56 0.90 -8.68
C SER A 110 17.51 -0.17 -8.35
N HIS A 111 17.50 -1.28 -9.08
CA HIS A 111 16.53 -2.34 -8.86
C HIS A 111 16.81 -3.16 -7.57
N GLN A 112 18.06 -3.26 -7.10
CA GLN A 112 18.35 -3.77 -5.76
C GLN A 112 17.83 -2.82 -4.67
N TRP A 113 18.03 -1.51 -4.83
CA TRP A 113 17.47 -0.51 -3.91
C TRP A 113 15.95 -0.55 -3.88
N TRP A 114 15.31 -0.74 -5.04
CA TRP A 114 13.88 -0.93 -5.14
C TRP A 114 13.43 -2.14 -4.30
N HIS A 115 14.03 -3.32 -4.48
CA HIS A 115 13.69 -4.52 -3.69
C HIS A 115 13.87 -4.31 -2.20
N LEU A 116 14.99 -3.70 -1.79
CA LEU A 116 15.31 -3.45 -0.39
C LEU A 116 14.30 -2.51 0.27
N LEU A 117 13.94 -1.41 -0.40
CA LEU A 117 12.98 -0.44 0.12
C LEU A 117 11.56 -1.01 0.18
N ILE A 118 11.13 -1.77 -0.82
CA ILE A 118 9.84 -2.46 -0.80
C ILE A 118 9.80 -3.50 0.33
N PHE A 119 10.86 -4.27 0.52
CA PHE A 119 10.95 -5.24 1.62
C PHE A 119 10.80 -4.57 2.99
N ILE A 120 11.52 -3.47 3.23
CA ILE A 120 11.42 -2.69 4.47
C ILE A 120 10.01 -2.15 4.66
N ALA A 121 9.38 -1.61 3.60
CA ALA A 121 8.02 -1.11 3.64
C ALA A 121 7.02 -2.20 4.07
N MET A 122 7.09 -3.38 3.44
CA MET A 122 6.21 -4.50 3.72
C MET A 122 6.45 -5.08 5.11
N TRP A 123 7.72 -5.19 5.53
CA TRP A 123 8.08 -5.62 6.87
C TRP A 123 7.52 -4.69 7.94
N TYR A 124 7.73 -3.38 7.79
CA TYR A 124 7.21 -2.38 8.71
C TYR A 124 5.68 -2.45 8.79
N TRP A 125 5.03 -2.45 7.62
CA TRP A 125 3.57 -2.51 7.52
C TRP A 125 2.99 -3.76 8.18
N GLN A 126 3.60 -4.93 7.96
CA GLN A 126 3.17 -6.18 8.58
C GLN A 126 3.25 -6.10 10.11
N ASN A 127 4.34 -5.55 10.65
CA ASN A 127 4.48 -5.40 12.10
C ASN A 127 3.47 -4.41 12.69
N SER A 128 3.27 -3.25 12.06
CA SER A 128 2.25 -2.28 12.47
C SER A 128 0.83 -2.87 12.44
N MET A 129 0.52 -3.71 11.45
CA MET A 129 -0.78 -4.37 11.35
C MET A 129 -0.96 -5.43 12.44
N LEU A 130 0.09 -6.20 12.77
CA LEU A 130 0.04 -7.18 13.84
C LEU A 130 -0.19 -6.52 15.21
N ASP A 131 0.48 -5.39 15.46
CA ASP A 131 0.29 -4.60 16.68
C ASP A 131 -1.12 -4.00 16.78
N TYR A 132 -1.62 -3.46 15.68
CA TYR A 132 -3.00 -2.99 15.56
C TYR A 132 -4.01 -4.12 15.87
N LEU A 133 -3.83 -5.29 15.27
CA LEU A 133 -4.69 -6.46 15.51
C LEU A 133 -4.59 -6.96 16.96
N ALA A 134 -3.40 -6.94 17.57
CA ALA A 134 -3.23 -7.32 18.96
C ALA A 134 -4.00 -6.39 19.90
N THR A 135 -3.89 -5.07 19.68
CA THR A 135 -4.62 -4.04 20.45
C THR A 135 -6.13 -4.22 20.33
N HIS A 136 -6.65 -4.42 19.10
CA HIS A 136 -8.08 -4.66 18.88
C HIS A 136 -8.59 -5.96 19.49
N ARG A 137 -7.79 -7.03 19.49
CA ARG A 137 -8.16 -8.31 20.12
C ARG A 137 -8.19 -8.21 21.65
N LEU A 138 -7.26 -7.47 22.25
CA LEU A 138 -7.26 -7.21 23.69
C LEU A 138 -8.45 -6.34 24.12
N HIS A 139 -8.89 -5.42 23.26
CA HIS A 139 -10.08 -4.59 23.44
C HIS A 139 -11.37 -5.24 22.89
N SER A 140 -11.41 -6.57 22.75
CA SER A 140 -12.60 -7.33 22.28
C SER A 140 -13.87 -7.15 23.13
N ASN A 141 -13.73 -6.64 24.37
CA ASN A 141 -14.86 -6.32 25.21
C ASN A 141 -15.61 -5.04 24.80
N TYR A 142 -15.10 -4.20 23.89
CA TYR A 142 -15.79 -2.94 23.53
C TYR A 142 -17.18 -3.16 22.92
N CYS A 143 -17.37 -4.17 22.07
CA CYS A 143 -18.71 -4.48 21.54
C CYS A 143 -19.66 -5.01 22.62
N LEU A 144 -19.16 -5.83 23.56
CA LEU A 144 -19.97 -6.33 24.67
C LEU A 144 -20.29 -5.24 25.71
N ILE A 145 -19.32 -4.37 26.00
CA ILE A 145 -19.46 -3.24 26.93
C ILE A 145 -20.38 -2.18 26.33
N SER A 146 -20.22 -1.83 25.05
CA SER A 146 -21.10 -0.89 24.34
C SER A 146 -22.55 -1.37 24.30
N ASN A 147 -22.78 -2.64 23.95
CA ASN A 147 -24.13 -3.23 23.97
C ASN A 147 -24.72 -3.32 25.40
N ARG A 148 -23.90 -3.47 26.43
CA ARG A 148 -24.34 -3.47 27.82
C ARG A 148 -24.70 -2.06 28.30
N LEU A 149 -23.88 -1.06 27.98
CA LEU A 149 -24.11 0.35 28.33
C LEU A 149 -25.35 0.91 27.66
N SER A 150 -25.56 0.62 26.37
CA SER A 150 -26.76 1.04 25.65
C SER A 150 -28.03 0.45 26.25
N ASN A 151 -28.03 -0.83 26.65
CA ASN A 151 -29.15 -1.46 27.34
C ASN A 151 -29.46 -0.82 28.69
N ILE A 152 -28.45 -0.38 29.45
CA ILE A 152 -28.63 0.29 30.74
C ILE A 152 -29.25 1.68 30.55
N THR A 153 -28.76 2.46 29.60
CA THR A 153 -29.31 3.80 29.30
C THR A 153 -30.69 3.78 28.66
N SER A 154 -31.10 2.63 28.09
CA SER A 154 -32.44 2.46 27.51
C SER A 154 -33.49 1.97 28.51
N ALA A 155 -33.05 1.48 29.68
CA ALA A 155 -33.89 0.94 30.74
C ALA A 155 -34.20 1.95 31.86
N THR A 156 -33.68 3.17 31.75
CA THR A 156 -33.94 4.33 32.61
C THR A 156 -34.71 5.38 31.85
#